data_AF-A0A9P7AJ05-F1
#
_entry.id   AF-A0A9P7AJ05-F1
#
_cell.length_a   1.000
_cell.length_b   1.000
_cell.length_c   1.000
_cell.angle_alpha   90.00
_cell.angle_beta   90.00
_cell.angle_gamma   90.00
#
_symmetry.space_group_name_H-M   'P 1'
#
loop_
_entity.id
_entity.type
_entity.pdbx_description
1 polymer ?
#
loop_
_entity_poly.entity_id
_entity_poly.type
_entity_poly.pdbx_seq_one_letter_code
_entity_poly.pdbx_strand_id
1 'polypeptide(L)'
;MRAFVPLAGGLLASLSSAQVLVDFQVAEPPPVPNSGQQCTMLILERTFGNSYGDPEIVEYSPPTDCGAVGSWAAVTLNFTVTSNGTQYDRLGIFTFQNTEIWRTSTPEPTTDGIIWTYTKDVTRYIPLFDKPGTFILELDNIVTSTDTGQYATTLYATFYASSGEYPTAGQSNMIVPISTMLNNTSDEASVPPAFSLNVTLPQNTVEIYAELYASGNGDEEFWYYNTADEYLGYLPPGTTYGGGPFREVRLLVDGQVAGVAFPYAVIFTGGINPAVWRPITSYGAIDLPTYFLDLTPFAPVFADGLPHNVTLDVASAETNHTLNQNWYVSGLLQVVTDPSGKQTTGSITAYDAQPYAITETTASIGGADVNITVKAQRSLKIEATIVSGSGTTNNVVFQQSMDFTNTQYYLDDANTQNVAQISSGSIISTHNGVSVLTDNFDYPLYINFSALVDNDTVTSYYTTFDHSYNRQLVPAPFILGSDISERQQTAGYLTLLTTGLVTANGTSNNTFSYIDTRGNTYDRDVNAAYDVITYDEQSGSLATTPLPTFPLASNAQFIPGARLPGGRVCA
;
A
#
# COMPACT_ATOMS: atom_id res chain seq x y z
N MET A 1 -62.03 -44.54 26.67
CA MET A 1 -61.91 -43.06 26.69
C MET A 1 -60.45 -42.71 26.56
N ARG A 2 -60.15 -41.74 25.70
CA ARG A 2 -58.81 -41.45 25.14
C ARG A 2 -57.82 -40.97 26.21
N ALA A 3 -56.60 -41.48 26.15
CA ALA A 3 -55.45 -40.97 26.87
C ALA A 3 -55.04 -39.60 26.31
N PHE A 4 -54.83 -38.63 27.20
CA PHE A 4 -54.20 -37.35 26.87
C PHE A 4 -52.76 -37.39 27.39
N VAL A 5 -51.81 -37.32 26.47
CA VAL A 5 -50.38 -37.04 26.75
C VAL A 5 -50.20 -35.53 26.55
N PRO A 6 -49.64 -34.78 27.51
CA PRO A 6 -49.22 -33.41 27.24
C PRO A 6 -47.88 -33.43 26.51
N LEU A 7 -47.83 -32.86 25.31
CA LEU A 7 -46.59 -32.46 24.65
C LEU A 7 -45.97 -31.31 25.46
N ALA A 8 -44.83 -31.55 26.11
CA ALA A 8 -43.95 -30.48 26.53
C ALA A 8 -43.03 -30.14 25.34
N GLY A 9 -43.41 -29.11 24.58
CA GLY A 9 -42.54 -28.52 23.56
C GLY A 9 -41.40 -27.78 24.25
N GLY A 10 -40.19 -28.33 24.16
CA GLY A 10 -38.98 -27.58 24.52
C GLY A 10 -38.72 -26.49 23.49
N LEU A 11 -38.74 -25.23 23.91
CA LEU A 11 -38.08 -24.17 23.17
C LEU A 11 -36.57 -24.46 23.25
N LEU A 12 -35.99 -24.93 22.15
CA LEU A 12 -34.57 -24.77 21.89
C LEU A 12 -34.35 -23.28 21.59
N ALA A 13 -33.94 -22.52 22.60
CA ALA A 13 -33.34 -21.22 22.37
C ALA A 13 -32.05 -21.46 21.58
N SER A 14 -32.03 -21.04 20.31
CA SER A 14 -30.78 -20.95 19.55
C SER A 14 -29.90 -19.92 20.24
N LEU A 15 -28.88 -20.38 20.94
CA LEU A 15 -27.76 -19.53 21.36
C LEU A 15 -27.06 -19.08 20.07
N SER A 16 -27.36 -17.89 19.58
CA SER A 16 -26.53 -17.24 18.57
C SER A 16 -25.22 -16.85 19.26
N SER A 17 -24.13 -17.57 19.01
CA SER A 17 -22.82 -17.05 19.38
C SER A 17 -22.50 -15.90 18.43
N ALA A 18 -22.37 -14.68 18.95
CA ALA A 18 -21.69 -13.61 18.22
C ALA A 18 -20.29 -14.12 17.84
N GLN A 19 -19.94 -14.03 16.56
CA GLN A 19 -18.70 -14.58 16.02
C GLN A 19 -17.87 -13.43 15.42
N VAL A 20 -16.60 -13.35 15.81
CA VAL A 20 -15.65 -12.35 15.32
C VAL A 20 -15.50 -12.48 13.81
N LEU A 21 -15.57 -11.36 13.09
CA LEU A 21 -15.35 -11.33 11.63
C LEU A 21 -13.86 -11.51 11.33
N VAL A 22 -13.52 -12.35 10.36
CA VAL A 22 -12.14 -12.59 9.95
C VAL A 22 -11.88 -11.80 8.66
N ASP A 23 -11.26 -10.63 8.80
CA ASP A 23 -10.91 -9.78 7.65
C ASP A 23 -9.59 -10.23 7.02
N PHE A 24 -9.45 -10.03 5.72
CA PHE A 24 -8.22 -10.31 4.99
C PHE A 24 -8.11 -9.54 3.68
N GLN A 25 -6.87 -9.36 3.22
CA GLN A 25 -6.55 -8.97 1.85
C GLN A 25 -6.25 -10.23 1.04
N VAL A 26 -6.72 -10.31 -0.20
CA VAL A 26 -6.28 -11.37 -1.11
C VAL A 26 -4.87 -11.04 -1.60
N ALA A 27 -3.91 -11.90 -1.26
CA ALA A 27 -2.51 -11.80 -1.66
C ALA A 27 -1.87 -13.20 -1.58
N GLU A 28 -0.72 -13.37 -2.23
CA GLU A 28 0.07 -14.60 -2.17
C GLU A 28 0.66 -14.83 -0.76
N PRO A 29 0.72 -16.09 -0.28
CA PRO A 29 1.58 -16.42 0.85
C PRO A 29 3.06 -16.21 0.50
N PRO A 30 3.92 -15.75 1.43
CA PRO A 30 5.34 -15.58 1.16
C PRO A 30 6.02 -16.87 0.67
N PRO A 31 6.87 -16.81 -0.39
CA PRO A 31 7.57 -17.98 -0.93
C PRO A 31 8.79 -18.35 -0.06
N VAL A 32 8.50 -18.91 1.12
CA VAL A 32 9.49 -19.29 2.13
C VAL A 32 9.90 -20.77 2.03
N PRO A 33 11.07 -21.16 2.58
CA PRO A 33 11.44 -22.55 2.73
C PRO A 33 10.35 -23.38 3.42
N ASN A 34 9.98 -24.52 2.84
CA ASN A 34 8.98 -25.43 3.43
C ASN A 34 9.58 -26.46 4.41
N SER A 35 10.89 -26.41 4.60
CA SER A 35 11.67 -27.29 5.45
C SER A 35 12.93 -26.58 5.94
N GLY A 36 13.55 -27.13 6.98
CA GLY A 36 14.75 -26.57 7.60
C GLY A 36 14.48 -25.95 8.97
N GLN A 37 15.51 -25.31 9.52
CA GLN A 37 15.47 -24.69 10.84
C GLN A 37 14.88 -23.28 10.73
N GLN A 38 13.94 -22.95 11.61
CA GLN A 38 13.31 -21.63 11.69
C GLN A 38 13.36 -21.08 13.11
N CYS A 39 13.53 -19.78 13.26
CA CYS A 39 13.27 -19.08 14.53
C CYS A 39 12.07 -18.18 14.37
N THR A 40 11.12 -18.26 15.29
CA THR A 40 10.04 -17.27 15.40
C THR A 40 10.21 -16.52 16.71
N MET A 41 10.22 -15.20 16.65
CA MET A 41 10.33 -14.34 17.82
C MET A 41 9.25 -13.27 17.82
N LEU A 42 8.75 -12.95 19.01
CA LEU A 42 7.88 -11.79 19.21
C LEU A 42 8.73 -10.54 19.04
N ILE A 43 8.30 -9.65 18.14
CA ILE A 43 8.92 -8.33 17.96
C ILE A 43 8.23 -7.33 18.87
N LEU A 44 6.90 -7.18 18.73
CA LEU A 44 6.10 -6.27 19.54
C LEU A 44 4.70 -6.82 19.83
N GLU A 45 4.12 -6.36 20.93
CA GLU A 45 2.74 -6.61 21.34
C GLU A 45 2.21 -5.34 22.00
N ARG A 46 1.14 -4.74 21.44
CA ARG A 46 0.53 -3.52 21.99
C ARG A 46 -0.94 -3.40 21.64
N THR A 47 -1.71 -2.83 22.55
CA THR A 47 -3.06 -2.33 22.29
C THR A 47 -3.05 -0.83 22.06
N PHE A 48 -3.43 -0.39 20.86
CA PHE A 48 -3.48 1.00 20.42
C PHE A 48 -4.89 1.57 20.60
N GLY A 49 -5.06 2.48 21.56
CA GLY A 49 -6.33 3.12 21.90
C GLY A 49 -6.27 4.65 21.81
N ASN A 50 -5.56 5.29 22.75
CA ASN A 50 -5.21 6.71 22.71
C ASN A 50 -3.71 6.84 22.43
N SER A 51 -3.30 6.41 21.25
CA SER A 51 -1.90 6.22 20.85
C SER A 51 -1.41 7.25 19.83
N TYR A 52 -2.16 8.34 19.63
CA TYR A 52 -1.77 9.39 18.69
C TYR A 52 -0.39 9.98 19.06
N GLY A 53 0.60 9.85 18.18
CA GLY A 53 1.99 10.26 18.43
C GLY A 53 2.68 9.48 19.55
N ASP A 54 2.18 8.28 19.87
CA ASP A 54 2.70 7.38 20.90
C ASP A 54 2.89 5.97 20.29
N PRO A 55 3.98 5.76 19.53
CA PRO A 55 4.26 4.50 18.87
C PRO A 55 4.77 3.43 19.84
N GLU A 56 4.75 2.16 19.40
CA GLU A 56 5.46 1.08 20.06
C GLU A 56 6.91 1.03 19.57
N ILE A 57 7.86 1.14 20.50
CA ILE A 57 9.29 1.17 20.21
C ILE A 57 9.96 0.02 20.96
N VAL A 58 10.59 -0.89 20.22
CA VAL A 58 11.25 -2.08 20.78
C VAL A 58 12.67 -2.22 20.25
N GLU A 59 13.54 -2.81 21.05
CA GLU A 59 14.90 -3.15 20.63
C GLU A 59 14.94 -4.58 20.10
N TYR A 60 15.32 -4.72 18.83
CA TYR A 60 15.50 -6.00 18.18
C TYR A 60 16.94 -6.49 18.31
N SER A 61 17.12 -7.81 18.39
CA SER A 61 18.42 -8.46 18.25
C SER A 61 18.30 -9.71 17.36
N PRO A 62 19.25 -9.94 16.44
CA PRO A 62 19.18 -11.06 15.52
C PRO A 62 19.14 -12.43 16.23
N PRO A 63 18.29 -13.36 15.79
CA PRO A 63 18.36 -14.74 16.30
C PRO A 63 19.67 -15.40 15.83
N THR A 64 20.18 -16.31 16.65
CA THR A 64 21.47 -17.01 16.40
C THR A 64 21.29 -18.52 16.24
N ASP A 65 20.04 -18.98 16.37
CA ASP A 65 19.61 -20.37 16.41
C ASP A 65 18.89 -20.80 15.12
N CYS A 66 19.01 -20.07 14.02
CA CYS A 66 18.48 -20.43 12.69
C CYS A 66 19.42 -19.97 11.59
N GLY A 67 20.63 -20.51 11.60
CA GLY A 67 21.69 -20.18 10.63
C GLY A 67 22.58 -19.02 11.10
N ALA A 68 23.57 -18.68 10.27
CA ALA A 68 24.41 -17.53 10.53
C ALA A 68 23.60 -16.24 10.34
N VAL A 69 23.76 -15.28 11.26
CA VAL A 69 23.12 -13.97 11.19
C VAL A 69 23.40 -13.31 9.82
N GLY A 70 22.35 -12.81 9.17
CA GLY A 70 22.42 -12.20 7.84
C GLY A 70 22.50 -13.21 6.67
N SER A 71 22.49 -14.52 6.94
CA SER A 71 22.56 -15.59 5.93
C SER A 71 21.27 -16.40 5.83
N TRP A 72 20.13 -15.78 6.05
CA TRP A 72 18.81 -16.44 5.96
C TRP A 72 18.35 -16.59 4.50
N ALA A 73 17.55 -17.61 4.25
CA ALA A 73 16.90 -17.83 2.95
C ALA A 73 15.64 -16.96 2.80
N ALA A 74 14.97 -16.65 3.92
CA ALA A 74 13.83 -15.73 3.97
C ALA A 74 13.65 -15.14 5.38
N VAL A 75 12.96 -14.00 5.46
CA VAL A 75 12.47 -13.40 6.70
C VAL A 75 11.04 -12.91 6.47
N THR A 76 10.12 -13.27 7.36
CA THR A 76 8.71 -12.82 7.28
C THR A 76 8.26 -12.12 8.54
N LEU A 77 7.36 -11.15 8.40
CA LEU A 77 6.64 -10.53 9.50
C LEU A 77 5.18 -11.01 9.49
N ASN A 78 4.73 -11.59 10.59
CA ASN A 78 3.34 -11.99 10.80
C ASN A 78 2.67 -11.04 11.79
N PHE A 79 1.78 -10.18 11.28
CA PHE A 79 1.05 -9.20 12.07
C PHE A 79 -0.38 -9.66 12.27
N THR A 80 -0.79 -9.84 13.51
CA THR A 80 -2.15 -10.20 13.89
C THR A 80 -2.77 -9.08 14.70
N VAL A 81 -3.99 -8.70 14.34
CA VAL A 81 -4.70 -7.60 14.98
C VAL A 81 -6.13 -8.00 15.29
N THR A 82 -6.62 -7.57 16.44
CA THR A 82 -8.03 -7.68 16.82
C THR A 82 -8.56 -6.32 17.23
N SER A 83 -9.83 -6.07 16.97
CA SER A 83 -10.51 -4.86 17.43
C SER A 83 -12.01 -5.11 17.57
N ASN A 84 -12.68 -4.42 18.48
CA ASN A 84 -14.12 -4.49 18.66
C ASN A 84 -14.71 -3.13 19.00
N GLY A 85 -15.97 -2.91 18.62
CA GLY A 85 -16.64 -1.62 18.77
C GLY A 85 -16.64 -0.82 17.47
N THR A 86 -16.74 0.51 17.59
CA THR A 86 -16.79 1.42 16.44
C THR A 86 -15.45 2.12 16.31
N GLN A 87 -14.82 2.07 15.13
CA GLN A 87 -13.59 2.80 14.83
C GLN A 87 -13.39 2.92 13.32
N TYR A 88 -12.70 3.96 12.87
CA TYR A 88 -12.24 4.11 11.49
C TYR A 88 -10.98 3.28 11.22
N ASP A 89 -10.67 3.08 9.95
CA ASP A 89 -9.37 2.53 9.56
C ASP A 89 -8.23 3.46 9.98
N ARG A 90 -7.13 2.86 10.47
CA ARG A 90 -5.96 3.56 10.97
C ARG A 90 -4.75 3.18 10.13
N LEU A 91 -4.02 4.20 9.69
CA LEU A 91 -2.72 4.00 9.06
C LEU A 91 -1.74 3.48 10.12
N GLY A 92 -1.02 2.42 9.78
CA GLY A 92 0.07 1.86 10.56
C GLY A 92 1.35 1.87 9.73
N ILE A 93 2.45 2.28 10.35
CA ILE A 93 3.77 2.32 9.70
C ILE A 93 4.78 1.59 10.58
N PHE A 94 5.44 0.60 9.98
CA PHE A 94 6.53 -0.14 10.58
C PHE A 94 7.87 0.42 10.09
N THR A 95 8.71 0.87 11.01
CA THR A 95 10.10 1.23 10.71
C THR A 95 11.08 0.37 11.47
N PHE A 96 12.21 0.09 10.85
CA PHE A 96 13.32 -0.60 11.48
C PHE A 96 14.62 0.10 11.12
N GLN A 97 15.33 0.62 12.13
CA GLN A 97 16.52 1.47 11.95
C GLN A 97 16.24 2.63 10.99
N ASN A 98 15.18 3.40 11.28
CA ASN A 98 14.66 4.51 10.48
C ASN A 98 14.21 4.15 9.05
N THR A 99 14.21 2.88 8.67
CA THR A 99 13.76 2.45 7.35
C THR A 99 12.33 1.98 7.46
N GLU A 100 11.42 2.59 6.71
CA GLU A 100 10.08 2.03 6.55
C GLU A 100 10.16 0.70 5.80
N ILE A 101 9.58 -0.35 6.40
CA ILE A 101 9.57 -1.70 5.83
C ILE A 101 8.14 -2.18 5.53
N TRP A 102 7.13 -1.53 6.10
CA TRP A 102 5.73 -1.86 5.85
C TRP A 102 4.80 -0.70 6.21
N ARG A 103 3.91 -0.35 5.29
CA ARG A 103 2.74 0.51 5.52
C ARG A 103 1.46 -0.30 5.39
N THR A 104 0.56 -0.14 6.36
CA THR A 104 -0.73 -0.86 6.44
C THR A 104 -1.84 0.13 6.78
N SER A 105 -3.08 -0.23 6.47
CA SER A 105 -4.29 0.35 7.05
C SER A 105 -5.13 -0.74 7.70
N THR A 106 -5.69 -0.49 8.87
CA THR A 106 -6.49 -1.48 9.61
C THR A 106 -7.90 -1.61 9.01
N PRO A 107 -8.46 -2.82 8.88
CA PRO A 107 -9.90 -3.01 8.72
C PRO A 107 -10.68 -2.32 9.84
N GLU A 108 -11.83 -1.75 9.51
CA GLU A 108 -12.73 -1.14 10.48
C GLU A 108 -13.49 -2.21 11.29
N PRO A 109 -13.50 -2.14 12.62
CA PRO A 109 -14.14 -3.15 13.46
C PRO A 109 -15.65 -3.20 13.29
N THR A 110 -16.20 -4.28 13.85
CA THR A 110 -17.62 -4.48 14.05
C THR A 110 -17.92 -4.50 15.54
N THR A 111 -19.20 -4.36 15.91
CA THR A 111 -19.63 -4.49 17.31
C THR A 111 -19.32 -5.86 17.92
N ASP A 112 -19.34 -6.93 17.11
CA ASP A 112 -18.98 -8.30 17.53
C ASP A 112 -17.46 -8.54 17.50
N GLY A 113 -16.70 -7.64 16.88
CA GLY A 113 -15.25 -7.67 16.75
C GLY A 113 -14.76 -8.20 15.41
N ILE A 114 -13.50 -7.87 15.11
CA ILE A 114 -12.73 -8.32 13.96
C ILE A 114 -11.42 -8.97 14.40
N ILE A 115 -10.88 -9.84 13.54
CA ILE A 115 -9.51 -10.34 13.58
C ILE A 115 -8.97 -10.41 12.16
N TRP A 116 -7.70 -10.05 11.98
CA TRP A 116 -6.99 -10.28 10.73
C TRP A 116 -5.52 -10.59 11.00
N THR A 117 -4.93 -11.33 10.07
CA THR A 117 -3.51 -11.66 10.09
C THR A 117 -2.95 -11.51 8.69
N TYR A 118 -1.82 -10.79 8.56
CA TYR A 118 -1.08 -10.70 7.31
C TYR A 118 0.37 -11.14 7.52
N THR A 119 0.91 -11.93 6.59
CA THR A 119 2.31 -12.34 6.62
C THR A 119 3.04 -11.68 5.46
N LYS A 120 3.88 -10.69 5.77
CA LYS A 120 4.68 -9.96 4.79
C LYS A 120 6.05 -10.60 4.61
N ASP A 121 6.47 -10.77 3.37
CA ASP A 121 7.87 -11.08 3.05
C ASP A 121 8.74 -9.81 3.22
N VAL A 122 9.68 -9.88 4.16
CA VAL A 122 10.66 -8.81 4.43
C VAL A 122 12.09 -9.25 4.13
N THR A 123 12.27 -10.30 3.34
CA THR A 123 13.57 -10.88 2.97
C THR A 123 14.51 -9.85 2.34
N ARG A 124 13.99 -8.91 1.56
CA ARG A 124 14.80 -7.82 0.96
C ARG A 124 15.43 -6.88 1.99
N TYR A 125 14.98 -6.90 3.24
CA TYR A 125 15.49 -6.07 4.33
C TYR A 125 16.51 -6.78 5.23
N ILE A 126 16.99 -7.98 4.88
CA ILE A 126 17.98 -8.72 5.67
C ILE A 126 19.19 -7.87 6.13
N PRO A 127 19.75 -6.93 5.33
CA PRO A 127 20.85 -6.06 5.80
C PRO A 127 20.53 -5.17 7.01
N LEU A 128 19.25 -5.00 7.36
CA LEU A 128 18.80 -4.39 8.61
C LEU A 128 18.70 -5.44 9.72
N PHE A 129 18.13 -6.61 9.42
CA PHE A 129 17.89 -7.70 10.39
C PHE A 129 19.15 -8.43 10.84
N ASP A 130 20.29 -8.23 10.17
CA ASP A 130 21.59 -8.81 10.55
C ASP A 130 22.27 -8.08 11.73
N LYS A 131 21.67 -6.97 12.21
CA LYS A 131 22.17 -6.16 13.32
C LYS A 131 21.07 -5.91 14.36
N PRO A 132 21.44 -5.69 15.63
CA PRO A 132 20.53 -5.09 16.60
C PRO A 132 20.09 -3.69 16.16
N GLY A 133 18.86 -3.30 16.50
CA GLY A 133 18.37 -1.96 16.21
C GLY A 133 16.94 -1.72 16.69
N THR A 134 16.53 -0.46 16.61
CA THR A 134 15.21 -0.01 17.04
C THR A 134 14.16 -0.32 15.97
N PHE A 135 13.10 -1.02 16.39
CA PHE A 135 11.95 -1.37 15.58
C PHE A 135 10.72 -0.63 16.13
N ILE A 136 9.94 0.00 15.25
CA ILE A 136 8.84 0.88 15.62
C ILE A 136 7.57 0.47 14.86
N LEU A 137 6.44 0.47 15.55
CA LEU A 137 5.11 0.53 14.94
C LEU A 137 4.40 1.78 15.45
N GLU A 138 4.15 2.75 14.58
CA GLU A 138 3.20 3.82 14.85
C GLU A 138 1.84 3.43 14.28
N LEU A 139 0.82 3.46 15.15
CA LEU A 139 -0.57 3.28 14.78
C LEU A 139 -1.38 4.27 15.62
N ASP A 140 -1.70 5.38 14.98
CA ASP A 140 -2.40 6.48 15.62
C ASP A 140 -3.88 6.14 15.80
N ASN A 141 -4.31 6.13 17.06
CA ASN A 141 -5.70 5.90 17.40
C ASN A 141 -6.16 6.88 18.48
N ILE A 142 -7.43 7.25 18.42
CA ILE A 142 -8.10 8.07 19.43
C ILE A 142 -9.42 7.39 19.77
N VAL A 143 -9.62 7.13 21.08
CA VAL A 143 -10.85 6.55 21.61
C VAL A 143 -11.71 7.65 22.22
N THR A 144 -12.97 7.70 21.80
CA THR A 144 -13.97 8.66 22.26
C THR A 144 -15.20 7.94 22.83
N SER A 145 -16.26 8.68 23.14
CA SER A 145 -17.54 8.08 23.53
C SER A 145 -18.26 7.38 22.37
N THR A 146 -17.90 7.69 21.12
CA THR A 146 -18.46 7.12 19.89
C THR A 146 -17.48 6.14 19.24
N ASP A 147 -16.21 6.52 19.17
CA ASP A 147 -15.13 5.72 18.59
C ASP A 147 -14.49 4.88 19.69
N THR A 148 -15.05 3.72 19.95
CA THR A 148 -14.72 2.87 21.09
C THR A 148 -13.67 1.81 20.79
N GLY A 149 -13.39 1.57 19.51
CA GLY A 149 -12.50 0.50 19.07
C GLY A 149 -11.03 0.79 19.35
N GLN A 150 -10.38 -0.20 19.96
CA GLN A 150 -8.94 -0.27 20.18
C GLN A 150 -8.36 -1.41 19.34
N TYR A 151 -7.14 -1.24 18.84
CA TYR A 151 -6.46 -2.26 18.03
C TYR A 151 -5.43 -2.99 18.89
N ALA A 152 -5.74 -4.22 19.31
CA ALA A 152 -4.80 -5.10 19.99
C ALA A 152 -3.98 -5.86 18.95
N THR A 153 -2.66 -5.70 19.00
CA THR A 153 -1.74 -6.11 17.95
C THR A 153 -0.63 -7.02 18.49
N THR A 154 -0.20 -7.94 17.65
CA THR A 154 0.98 -8.78 17.90
C THR A 154 1.76 -8.95 16.59
N LEU A 155 3.07 -8.75 16.64
CA LEU A 155 3.97 -8.93 15.49
C LEU A 155 5.03 -9.99 15.80
N TYR A 156 5.08 -11.04 14.98
CA TYR A 156 6.16 -12.02 15.02
C TYR A 156 7.06 -11.87 13.79
N ALA A 157 8.37 -12.04 13.98
CA ALA A 157 9.30 -12.26 12.88
C ALA A 157 9.71 -13.73 12.83
N THR A 158 9.69 -14.33 11.64
CA THR A 158 10.18 -15.68 11.39
C THR A 158 11.36 -15.66 10.43
N PHE A 159 12.46 -16.28 10.85
CA PHE A 159 13.72 -16.37 10.13
C PHE A 159 13.93 -17.79 9.65
N TYR A 160 14.15 -17.97 8.35
CA TYR A 160 14.32 -19.28 7.73
C TYR A 160 15.80 -19.51 7.42
N ALA A 161 16.42 -20.49 8.08
CA ALA A 161 17.83 -20.79 7.89
C ALA A 161 18.11 -21.19 6.43
N SER A 162 19.25 -20.74 5.89
CA SER A 162 19.71 -21.22 4.60
C SER A 162 20.18 -22.67 4.65
N SER A 163 20.10 -23.35 3.52
CA SER A 163 20.51 -24.72 3.29
C SER A 163 21.01 -24.89 1.85
N GLY A 164 21.45 -26.09 1.49
CA GLY A 164 21.83 -26.38 0.10
C GLY A 164 20.66 -26.30 -0.88
N GLU A 165 19.43 -26.56 -0.43
CA GLU A 165 18.20 -26.44 -1.23
C GLU A 165 17.68 -25.00 -1.25
N TYR A 166 17.77 -24.31 -0.12
CA TYR A 166 17.34 -22.92 0.06
C TYR A 166 18.55 -22.03 0.38
N PRO A 167 19.29 -21.52 -0.61
CA PRO A 167 20.47 -20.71 -0.36
C PRO A 167 20.09 -19.38 0.32
N THR A 168 21.10 -18.70 0.88
CA THR A 168 20.96 -17.33 1.38
C THR A 168 20.30 -16.44 0.32
N ALA A 169 19.35 -15.62 0.75
CA ALA A 169 18.69 -14.68 -0.15
C ALA A 169 19.69 -13.69 -0.76
N GLY A 170 19.40 -13.25 -1.99
CA GLY A 170 20.12 -12.13 -2.57
C GLY A 170 19.88 -10.87 -1.74
N GLN A 171 20.92 -10.06 -1.56
CA GLN A 171 20.86 -8.84 -0.76
C GLN A 171 21.88 -7.81 -1.25
N SER A 172 21.59 -6.54 -0.95
CA SER A 172 22.57 -5.46 -1.04
C SER A 172 23.60 -5.57 0.09
N ASN A 173 24.63 -4.71 0.08
CA ASN A 173 25.58 -4.66 1.19
C ASN A 173 25.06 -3.84 2.38
N MET A 174 24.18 -2.87 2.12
CA MET A 174 23.55 -2.05 3.14
C MET A 174 22.28 -1.39 2.62
N ILE A 175 21.41 -1.03 3.56
CA ILE A 175 20.23 -0.21 3.31
C ILE A 175 20.44 1.16 3.97
N VAL A 176 20.15 2.23 3.24
CA VAL A 176 20.21 3.60 3.74
C VAL A 176 18.80 4.20 3.73
N PRO A 177 18.24 4.61 4.88
CA PRO A 177 16.91 5.19 4.95
C PRO A 177 16.83 6.58 4.29
N ILE A 178 15.68 6.87 3.68
CA ILE A 178 15.24 8.18 3.20
C ILE A 178 13.96 8.51 4.00
N SER A 179 14.15 9.00 5.21
CA SER A 179 13.10 9.19 6.21
C SER A 179 13.47 10.34 7.15
N THR A 180 12.59 10.74 8.07
CA THR A 180 12.81 11.88 8.98
C THR A 180 13.84 11.61 10.08
N MET A 181 14.29 10.36 10.26
CA MET A 181 15.35 9.94 11.18
C MET A 181 15.08 10.25 12.67
N LEU A 182 13.80 10.33 13.08
CA LEU A 182 13.39 10.76 14.41
C LEU A 182 13.50 9.63 15.45
N ASN A 183 13.38 8.35 15.06
CA ASN A 183 13.47 7.17 15.94
C ASN A 183 12.45 7.12 17.09
N ASN A 184 11.49 8.04 17.11
CA ASN A 184 10.42 8.10 18.09
C ASN A 184 9.04 8.33 17.46
N THR A 185 8.98 8.24 16.12
CA THR A 185 7.77 8.25 15.30
C THR A 185 7.96 7.25 14.14
N SER A 186 6.99 7.14 13.24
CA SER A 186 7.01 6.31 12.04
C SER A 186 7.95 6.78 10.92
N ASP A 187 8.77 7.79 11.18
CA ASP A 187 9.81 8.36 10.32
C ASP A 187 9.40 8.77 8.88
N GLU A 188 8.13 8.74 8.51
CA GLU A 188 7.63 9.27 7.25
C GLU A 188 7.60 10.81 7.25
N ALA A 189 7.66 11.40 6.05
CA ALA A 189 7.51 12.84 5.87
C ALA A 189 6.15 13.16 5.24
N SER A 190 5.47 14.19 5.73
CA SER A 190 4.28 14.75 5.08
C SER A 190 4.71 15.82 4.07
N VAL A 191 4.27 15.69 2.81
CA VAL A 191 4.52 16.65 1.73
C VAL A 191 3.19 17.15 1.14
N PRO A 192 3.14 18.37 0.57
CA PRO A 192 4.19 19.40 0.54
C PRO A 192 4.49 20.09 1.91
N PRO A 193 5.61 20.85 2.05
CA PRO A 193 6.68 21.06 1.07
C PRO A 193 7.49 19.79 0.81
N ALA A 194 8.35 19.82 -0.20
CA ALA A 194 9.27 18.70 -0.49
C ALA A 194 10.11 18.33 0.73
N PHE A 195 10.33 17.03 0.93
CA PHE A 195 11.14 16.49 1.99
C PHE A 195 12.55 16.22 1.48
N SER A 196 13.58 16.76 2.16
CA SER A 196 14.97 16.61 1.75
C SER A 196 15.86 16.21 2.91
N LEU A 197 16.84 15.34 2.64
CA LEU A 197 17.90 14.98 3.57
C LEU A 197 19.25 14.87 2.84
N ASN A 198 20.33 14.98 3.61
CA ASN A 198 21.68 14.79 3.11
C ASN A 198 22.11 13.33 3.31
N VAL A 199 22.43 12.64 2.21
CA VAL A 199 22.83 11.25 2.19
C VAL A 199 24.31 11.15 1.79
N THR A 200 25.08 10.38 2.55
CA THR A 200 26.46 10.02 2.21
C THR A 200 26.54 8.51 2.06
N LEU A 201 27.02 8.04 0.91
CA LEU A 201 27.22 6.62 0.63
C LEU A 201 28.72 6.27 0.65
N PRO A 202 29.09 4.98 0.77
CA PRO A 202 30.47 4.56 0.62
C PRO A 202 31.06 4.96 -0.74
N GLN A 203 32.32 5.41 -0.76
CA GLN A 203 32.98 5.84 -1.99
C GLN A 203 33.13 4.71 -3.04
N ASN A 204 33.02 3.45 -2.63
CA ASN A 204 33.04 2.28 -3.49
C ASN A 204 31.64 1.80 -3.92
N THR A 205 30.61 2.63 -3.80
CA THR A 205 29.23 2.33 -4.27
C THR A 205 29.21 2.09 -5.78
N VAL A 206 28.60 0.99 -6.24
CA VAL A 206 28.54 0.61 -7.68
C VAL A 206 27.12 0.42 -8.20
N GLU A 207 26.15 0.08 -7.36
CA GLU A 207 24.73 0.02 -7.72
C GLU A 207 23.88 0.57 -6.58
N ILE A 208 22.77 1.22 -6.92
CA ILE A 208 21.84 1.84 -5.98
C ILE A 208 20.42 1.61 -6.50
N TYR A 209 19.60 0.86 -5.76
CA TYR A 209 18.18 0.70 -6.06
C TYR A 209 17.34 1.35 -4.97
N ALA A 210 16.45 2.27 -5.35
CA ALA A 210 15.56 2.92 -4.39
C ALA A 210 14.23 2.19 -4.32
N GLU A 211 13.64 2.17 -3.12
CA GLU A 211 12.25 1.79 -2.90
C GLU A 211 11.53 2.97 -2.22
N LEU A 212 10.34 3.32 -2.72
CA LEU A 212 9.54 4.45 -2.25
C LEU A 212 8.20 3.97 -1.68
N TYR A 213 7.81 4.57 -0.55
CA TYR A 213 6.48 4.48 0.03
C TYR A 213 5.76 5.80 -0.17
N ALA A 214 4.51 5.76 -0.62
CA ALA A 214 3.69 6.95 -0.81
C ALA A 214 2.21 6.64 -0.63
N SER A 215 1.53 7.43 0.20
CA SER A 215 0.08 7.36 0.38
C SER A 215 -0.50 8.74 0.70
N GLY A 216 -1.68 9.03 0.14
CA GLY A 216 -2.45 10.23 0.47
C GLY A 216 -3.35 10.00 1.68
N ASN A 217 -3.44 10.99 2.56
CA ASN A 217 -4.24 10.97 3.77
C ASN A 217 -5.02 12.29 3.92
N GLY A 218 -6.08 12.31 4.73
CA GLY A 218 -6.92 13.50 4.91
C GLY A 218 -7.55 13.94 3.57
N ASP A 219 -7.29 15.16 3.13
CA ASP A 219 -7.83 15.68 1.86
C ASP A 219 -7.27 14.96 0.61
N GLU A 220 -6.23 14.16 0.80
CA GLU A 220 -5.59 13.34 -0.22
C GLU A 220 -5.96 11.86 -0.09
N GLU A 221 -6.83 11.46 0.84
CA GLU A 221 -7.28 10.07 1.01
C GLU A 221 -8.02 9.53 -0.22
N PHE A 222 -8.81 10.40 -0.86
CA PHE A 222 -9.59 10.10 -2.06
C PHE A 222 -9.06 10.89 -3.27
N TRP A 223 -7.75 11.09 -3.38
CA TRP A 223 -7.14 11.96 -4.40
C TRP A 223 -7.60 11.68 -5.83
N TYR A 224 -7.99 10.44 -6.18
CA TYR A 224 -8.56 10.07 -7.48
C TYR A 224 -9.95 10.70 -7.78
N TYR A 225 -10.62 11.25 -6.77
CA TYR A 225 -11.82 12.10 -6.87
C TYR A 225 -11.52 13.60 -6.86
N ASN A 226 -10.29 14.02 -6.51
CA ASN A 226 -9.96 15.44 -6.48
C ASN A 226 -10.05 15.99 -7.90
N THR A 227 -10.71 17.14 -8.05
CA THR A 227 -10.94 17.74 -9.37
C THR A 227 -9.88 18.80 -9.66
N ALA A 228 -9.67 19.09 -10.94
CA ALA A 228 -8.77 20.16 -11.32
C ALA A 228 -9.28 21.52 -10.82
N ASP A 229 -8.39 22.37 -10.30
CA ASP A 229 -8.74 23.61 -9.60
C ASP A 229 -9.58 24.55 -10.47
N GLU A 230 -9.28 24.62 -11.76
CA GLU A 230 -10.00 25.44 -12.75
C GLU A 230 -11.50 25.11 -12.80
N TYR A 231 -11.88 23.86 -12.52
CA TYR A 231 -13.24 23.36 -12.68
C TYR A 231 -13.99 23.15 -11.36
N LEU A 232 -13.33 23.29 -10.21
CA LEU A 232 -13.94 23.10 -8.89
C LEU A 232 -15.15 24.02 -8.68
N GLY A 233 -15.10 25.26 -9.18
CA GLY A 233 -16.18 26.24 -9.05
C GLY A 233 -17.46 25.93 -9.85
N TYR A 234 -17.44 24.92 -10.73
CA TYR A 234 -18.64 24.46 -11.46
C TYR A 234 -19.38 23.35 -10.73
N LEU A 235 -18.83 22.82 -9.63
CA LEU A 235 -19.44 21.77 -8.83
C LEU A 235 -20.16 22.36 -7.60
N PRO A 236 -21.19 21.69 -7.08
CA PRO A 236 -21.77 22.05 -5.79
C PRO A 236 -20.71 22.06 -4.68
N PRO A 237 -20.79 22.99 -3.72
CA PRO A 237 -19.85 23.04 -2.59
C PRO A 237 -19.81 21.73 -1.81
N GLY A 238 -18.60 21.27 -1.46
CA GLY A 238 -18.40 20.03 -0.69
C GLY A 238 -18.47 18.73 -1.52
N THR A 239 -18.62 18.82 -2.84
CA THR A 239 -18.62 17.63 -3.72
C THR A 239 -17.29 16.87 -3.66
N THR A 240 -16.18 17.59 -3.78
CA THR A 240 -14.81 17.08 -3.79
C THR A 240 -13.81 18.19 -3.46
N TYR A 241 -12.52 17.86 -3.36
CA TYR A 241 -11.43 18.81 -3.19
C TYR A 241 -10.77 19.19 -4.52
N GLY A 242 -9.99 20.27 -4.51
CA GLY A 242 -9.11 20.67 -5.61
C GLY A 242 -7.77 19.91 -5.64
N GLY A 243 -6.83 20.39 -6.44
CA GLY A 243 -5.48 19.82 -6.62
C GLY A 243 -5.39 18.73 -7.68
N GLY A 244 -6.49 18.45 -8.39
CA GLY A 244 -6.56 17.47 -9.47
C GLY A 244 -6.38 16.01 -9.02
N PRO A 245 -6.64 15.04 -9.91
CA PRO A 245 -6.57 13.62 -9.60
C PRO A 245 -5.23 12.96 -9.95
N PHE A 246 -4.22 13.70 -10.40
CA PHE A 246 -2.92 13.13 -10.79
C PHE A 246 -1.86 13.36 -9.72
N ARG A 247 -1.05 12.33 -9.43
CA ARG A 247 0.05 12.39 -8.45
C ARG A 247 1.30 11.75 -9.05
N GLU A 248 2.39 12.50 -9.09
CA GLU A 248 3.71 12.02 -9.49
C GLU A 248 4.62 12.06 -8.26
N VAL A 249 4.95 10.90 -7.70
CA VAL A 249 5.92 10.78 -6.60
C VAL A 249 7.32 10.84 -7.19
N ARG A 250 8.17 11.78 -6.77
CA ARG A 250 9.48 11.99 -7.38
C ARG A 250 10.59 11.77 -6.37
N LEU A 251 11.68 11.15 -6.84
CA LEU A 251 12.96 11.13 -6.14
C LEU A 251 13.96 11.99 -6.93
N LEU A 252 14.58 12.95 -6.24
CA LEU A 252 15.59 13.83 -6.79
C LEU A 252 16.93 13.65 -6.07
N VAL A 253 18.02 13.76 -6.83
CA VAL A 253 19.40 13.81 -6.32
C VAL A 253 20.01 15.15 -6.75
N ASP A 254 20.40 15.97 -5.77
CA ASP A 254 20.92 17.33 -5.96
C ASP A 254 20.02 18.20 -6.86
N GLY A 255 18.70 18.06 -6.69
CA GLY A 255 17.69 18.79 -7.47
C GLY A 255 17.45 18.26 -8.89
N GLN A 256 18.11 17.17 -9.30
CA GLN A 256 17.85 16.47 -10.57
C GLN A 256 16.93 15.28 -10.34
N VAL A 257 15.89 15.12 -11.17
CA VAL A 257 14.99 13.97 -11.06
C VAL A 257 15.74 12.68 -11.43
N ALA A 258 15.84 11.77 -10.47
CA ALA A 258 16.47 10.47 -10.66
C ALA A 258 15.45 9.40 -11.09
N GLY A 259 14.18 9.57 -10.75
CA GLY A 259 13.08 8.71 -11.17
C GLY A 259 11.77 9.11 -10.50
N VAL A 260 10.65 8.61 -11.01
CA VAL A 260 9.31 8.90 -10.47
C VAL A 260 8.43 7.66 -10.40
N ALA A 261 7.33 7.73 -9.66
CA ALA A 261 6.29 6.70 -9.61
C ALA A 261 4.90 7.31 -9.77
N PHE A 262 4.03 6.61 -10.49
CA PHE A 262 2.58 6.88 -10.50
C PHE A 262 1.92 5.93 -9.51
N PRO A 263 1.40 6.43 -8.37
CA PRO A 263 0.95 5.56 -7.31
C PRO A 263 -0.34 4.83 -7.67
N TYR A 264 -0.47 3.60 -7.17
CA TYR A 264 -1.73 2.86 -7.18
C TYR A 264 -2.76 3.56 -6.28
N ALA A 265 -4.01 3.62 -6.73
CA ALA A 265 -5.11 4.21 -5.97
C ALA A 265 -5.62 3.22 -4.92
N VAL A 266 -5.01 3.23 -3.74
CA VAL A 266 -5.47 2.43 -2.59
C VAL A 266 -6.79 3.00 -2.07
N ILE A 267 -7.80 2.13 -1.91
CA ILE A 267 -9.05 2.47 -1.21
C ILE A 267 -8.94 1.92 0.20
N PHE A 268 -8.89 2.78 1.22
CA PHE A 268 -8.86 2.30 2.60
C PHE A 268 -10.21 1.73 3.02
N THR A 269 -10.22 0.88 4.05
CA THR A 269 -11.40 0.05 4.36
C THR A 269 -12.61 0.82 4.86
N GLY A 270 -12.45 2.06 5.31
CA GLY A 270 -13.55 3.00 5.60
C GLY A 270 -13.97 3.88 4.42
N GLY A 271 -13.28 3.75 3.29
CA GLY A 271 -13.42 4.63 2.14
C GLY A 271 -14.68 4.38 1.34
N ILE A 272 -15.47 5.44 1.14
CA ILE A 272 -16.66 5.54 0.27
C ILE A 272 -17.83 4.64 0.68
N ASN A 273 -17.63 3.34 0.85
CA ASN A 273 -18.61 2.39 1.37
C ASN A 273 -17.91 1.26 2.15
N PRO A 274 -17.79 1.36 3.49
CA PRO A 274 -17.09 0.36 4.29
C PRO A 274 -17.66 -1.05 4.20
N ALA A 275 -18.93 -1.20 3.82
CA ALA A 275 -19.60 -2.51 3.76
C ALA A 275 -19.11 -3.39 2.60
N VAL A 276 -18.49 -2.80 1.57
CA VAL A 276 -17.97 -3.58 0.43
C VAL A 276 -16.54 -4.09 0.64
N TRP A 277 -15.86 -3.60 1.69
CA TRP A 277 -14.48 -3.93 2.04
C TRP A 277 -14.38 -4.96 3.17
N ARG A 278 -15.47 -5.72 3.42
CA ARG A 278 -15.57 -6.72 4.49
C ARG A 278 -16.19 -8.02 3.99
N PRO A 279 -15.69 -9.20 4.41
CA PRO A 279 -14.38 -9.43 5.06
C PRO A 279 -13.18 -9.29 4.11
N ILE A 280 -13.41 -9.08 2.81
CA ILE A 280 -12.35 -8.92 1.81
C ILE A 280 -12.03 -7.43 1.72
N THR A 281 -10.88 -7.02 2.24
CA THR A 281 -10.43 -5.62 2.16
C THR A 281 -10.13 -5.23 0.71
N SER A 282 -10.12 -3.93 0.41
CA SER A 282 -9.55 -3.44 -0.86
C SER A 282 -8.12 -3.95 -1.02
N TYR A 283 -7.75 -4.37 -2.21
CA TYR A 283 -6.36 -4.72 -2.50
C TYR A 283 -5.42 -3.54 -2.21
N GLY A 284 -4.29 -3.83 -1.56
CA GLY A 284 -3.30 -2.84 -1.15
C GLY A 284 -3.63 -2.09 0.16
N ALA A 285 -4.75 -2.35 0.83
CA ALA A 285 -5.08 -1.68 2.09
C ALA A 285 -4.26 -2.20 3.28
N ILE A 286 -4.03 -3.51 3.38
CA ILE A 286 -3.25 -4.13 4.47
C ILE A 286 -1.74 -4.11 4.15
N ASP A 287 -1.38 -4.24 2.88
CA ASP A 287 0.01 -4.14 2.43
C ASP A 287 0.10 -3.15 1.27
N LEU A 288 0.41 -1.90 1.60
CA LEU A 288 0.41 -0.82 0.62
C LEU A 288 1.53 -1.00 -0.43
N PRO A 289 1.26 -0.72 -1.72
CA PRO A 289 2.26 -0.83 -2.77
C PRO A 289 3.47 0.08 -2.58
N THR A 290 4.65 -0.41 -2.98
CA THR A 290 5.90 0.36 -3.04
C THR A 290 6.44 0.44 -4.47
N TYR A 291 7.32 1.41 -4.73
CA TYR A 291 7.79 1.76 -6.08
C TYR A 291 9.31 1.72 -6.18
N PHE A 292 9.85 1.12 -7.23
CA PHE A 292 11.28 0.84 -7.36
C PHE A 292 11.93 1.65 -8.47
N LEU A 293 13.11 2.20 -8.20
CA LEU A 293 13.89 3.01 -9.14
C LEU A 293 15.35 2.56 -9.15
N ASP A 294 16.01 2.63 -10.31
CA ASP A 294 17.45 2.41 -10.42
C ASP A 294 18.19 3.75 -10.38
N LEU A 295 18.80 4.05 -9.23
CA LEU A 295 19.62 5.24 -8.99
C LEU A 295 21.10 5.01 -9.33
N THR A 296 21.47 3.82 -9.83
CA THR A 296 22.84 3.50 -10.24
C THR A 296 23.46 4.52 -11.19
N PRO A 297 22.73 5.21 -12.11
CA PRO A 297 23.33 6.29 -12.88
C PRO A 297 24.00 7.40 -12.04
N PHE A 298 23.55 7.60 -10.81
CA PHE A 298 24.10 8.55 -9.84
C PHE A 298 25.17 7.95 -8.91
N ALA A 299 25.52 6.67 -9.04
CA ALA A 299 26.57 6.05 -8.20
C ALA A 299 27.91 6.82 -8.22
N PRO A 300 28.41 7.38 -9.35
CA PRO A 300 29.64 8.15 -9.37
C PRO A 300 29.52 9.50 -8.67
N VAL A 301 28.29 10.04 -8.57
CA VAL A 301 27.98 11.26 -7.81
C VAL A 301 28.16 10.95 -6.33
N PHE A 302 27.42 9.96 -5.81
CA PHE A 302 27.52 9.53 -4.41
C PHE A 302 28.89 8.96 -3.98
N ALA A 303 29.72 8.56 -4.94
CA ALA A 303 31.04 7.99 -4.69
C ALA A 303 32.14 9.03 -4.37
N ASP A 304 31.82 10.32 -4.32
CA ASP A 304 32.80 11.37 -4.04
C ASP A 304 33.18 11.50 -2.54
N GLY A 305 32.39 10.91 -1.64
CA GLY A 305 32.57 10.94 -0.19
C GLY A 305 31.97 12.18 0.49
N LEU A 306 31.18 12.98 -0.22
CA LEU A 306 30.45 14.13 0.27
C LEU A 306 28.96 13.79 0.51
N PRO A 307 28.25 14.60 1.31
CA PRO A 307 26.80 14.52 1.41
C PRO A 307 26.13 15.08 0.15
N HIS A 308 25.16 14.32 -0.39
CA HIS A 308 24.30 14.73 -1.49
C HIS A 308 22.86 14.90 -1.02
N ASN A 309 22.16 15.86 -1.62
CA ASN A 309 20.78 16.14 -1.25
C ASN A 309 19.85 15.15 -1.96
N VAL A 310 19.15 14.32 -1.19
CA VAL A 310 18.09 13.45 -1.70
C VAL A 310 16.76 14.04 -1.29
N THR A 311 15.87 14.23 -2.27
CA THR A 311 14.56 14.85 -2.05
C THR A 311 13.43 13.94 -2.52
N LEU A 312 12.39 13.82 -1.71
CA LEU A 312 11.10 13.23 -2.04
C LEU A 312 10.04 14.32 -2.10
N ASP A 313 9.22 14.31 -3.15
CA ASP A 313 8.00 15.11 -3.19
C ASP A 313 6.92 14.46 -4.05
N VAL A 314 5.76 15.10 -4.08
CA VAL A 314 4.62 14.73 -4.92
C VAL A 314 4.22 15.96 -5.74
N ALA A 315 3.99 15.77 -7.03
CA ALA A 315 3.52 16.81 -7.93
C ALA A 315 2.15 16.47 -8.51
N SER A 316 1.33 17.50 -8.78
CA SER A 316 0.04 17.36 -9.44
C SER A 316 0.08 17.78 -10.92
N ALA A 317 -1.06 17.60 -11.60
CA ALA A 317 -1.28 18.09 -12.96
C ALA A 317 -1.63 19.58 -13.04
N GLU A 318 -1.80 20.25 -11.90
CA GLU A 318 -2.08 21.69 -11.85
C GLU A 318 -0.93 22.49 -12.46
N THR A 319 -1.22 23.70 -12.96
CA THR A 319 -0.22 24.55 -13.63
C THR A 319 0.96 24.92 -12.72
N ASN A 320 0.72 24.97 -11.40
CA ASN A 320 1.73 25.23 -10.38
C ASN A 320 2.26 23.95 -9.71
N HIS A 321 1.78 22.77 -10.13
CA HIS A 321 2.10 21.45 -9.61
C HIS A 321 1.77 21.21 -8.13
N THR A 322 0.97 22.08 -7.50
CA THR A 322 0.60 21.96 -6.09
C THR A 322 -0.57 21.02 -5.88
N LEU A 323 -0.64 20.43 -4.70
CA LEU A 323 -1.72 19.56 -4.23
C LEU A 323 -2.07 19.91 -2.77
N ASN A 324 -3.02 19.20 -2.19
CA ASN A 324 -3.33 19.36 -0.76
C ASN A 324 -2.23 18.69 0.10
N GLN A 325 -2.26 18.97 1.40
CA GLN A 325 -1.30 18.39 2.36
C GLN A 325 -1.55 16.90 2.61
N ASN A 326 -0.62 16.25 3.30
CA ASN A 326 -0.71 14.88 3.81
C ASN A 326 -0.55 13.79 2.75
N TRP A 327 0.38 13.99 1.82
CA TRP A 327 1.06 12.85 1.21
C TRP A 327 2.19 12.40 2.13
N TYR A 328 2.06 11.21 2.71
CA TYR A 328 3.12 10.61 3.49
C TYR A 328 4.10 9.88 2.57
N VAL A 329 5.37 10.30 2.59
CA VAL A 329 6.44 9.74 1.78
C VAL A 329 7.62 9.30 2.63
N SER A 330 8.22 8.19 2.22
CA SER A 330 9.51 7.73 2.72
C SER A 330 10.17 6.88 1.63
N GLY A 331 11.41 6.49 1.84
CA GLY A 331 12.07 5.53 0.99
C GLY A 331 13.33 4.96 1.60
N LEU A 332 14.07 4.23 0.79
CA LEU A 332 15.34 3.65 1.15
C LEU A 332 16.20 3.40 -0.09
N LEU A 333 17.50 3.26 0.12
CA LEU A 333 18.48 2.88 -0.89
C LEU A 333 19.10 1.54 -0.55
N GLN A 334 18.94 0.55 -1.43
CA GLN A 334 19.69 -0.70 -1.42
C GLN A 334 21.02 -0.47 -2.14
N VAL A 335 22.14 -0.50 -1.40
CA VAL A 335 23.46 -0.11 -1.90
C VAL A 335 24.37 -1.32 -2.08
N VAL A 336 24.91 -1.49 -3.29
CA VAL A 336 25.93 -2.49 -3.61
C VAL A 336 27.28 -1.80 -3.75
N THR A 337 28.33 -2.41 -3.20
CA THR A 337 29.67 -1.84 -3.11
C THR A 337 30.71 -2.75 -3.78
N ASP A 338 31.72 -2.15 -4.39
CA ASP A 338 32.85 -2.88 -4.97
C ASP A 338 33.76 -3.45 -3.86
N PRO A 339 34.14 -4.74 -3.93
CA PRO A 339 34.91 -5.39 -2.87
C PRO A 339 36.35 -4.88 -2.73
N SER A 340 36.90 -4.14 -3.71
CA SER A 340 38.25 -3.57 -3.59
C SER A 340 38.33 -2.42 -2.59
N GLY A 341 37.19 -1.82 -2.21
CA GLY A 341 37.11 -0.65 -1.35
C GLY A 341 37.63 0.65 -2.00
N LYS A 342 38.07 0.62 -3.26
CA LYS A 342 38.52 1.81 -3.99
C LYS A 342 37.32 2.57 -4.55
N GLN A 343 37.52 3.88 -4.71
CA GLN A 343 36.50 4.80 -5.19
C GLN A 343 35.94 4.38 -6.56
N THR A 344 34.61 4.38 -6.67
CA THR A 344 33.90 4.29 -7.94
C THR A 344 33.99 5.62 -8.69
N THR A 345 34.23 5.54 -9.99
CA THR A 345 34.31 6.72 -10.88
C THR A 345 33.34 6.55 -12.04
N GLY A 346 33.31 7.53 -12.96
CA GLY A 346 32.42 7.53 -14.10
C GLY A 346 31.61 8.81 -14.18
N SER A 347 30.55 8.79 -14.97
CA SER A 347 29.68 9.95 -15.18
C SER A 347 28.37 9.55 -15.84
N ILE A 348 27.33 10.36 -15.61
CA ILE A 348 26.13 10.38 -16.44
C ILE A 348 26.54 10.84 -17.85
N THR A 349 26.21 10.03 -18.87
CA THR A 349 26.56 10.27 -20.28
C THR A 349 25.40 10.86 -21.08
N ALA A 350 24.16 10.64 -20.65
CA ALA A 350 22.97 11.29 -21.18
C ALA A 350 21.94 11.47 -20.06
N TYR A 351 21.26 12.61 -20.06
CA TYR A 351 20.22 12.93 -19.09
C TYR A 351 19.06 13.61 -19.83
N ASP A 352 17.96 12.87 -19.96
CA ASP A 352 16.70 13.35 -20.52
C ASP A 352 15.59 13.10 -19.50
N ALA A 353 15.42 14.06 -18.60
CA ALA A 353 14.38 14.04 -17.59
C ALA A 353 13.86 15.46 -17.39
N GLN A 354 12.61 15.68 -17.76
CA GLN A 354 11.95 16.95 -17.47
C GLN A 354 11.59 17.02 -15.97
N PRO A 355 11.52 18.22 -15.38
CA PRO A 355 11.19 18.36 -13.96
C PRO A 355 9.83 17.74 -13.60
N TYR A 356 8.82 17.90 -14.46
CA TYR A 356 7.44 17.45 -14.24
C TYR A 356 6.91 16.67 -15.45
N ALA A 357 5.89 15.84 -15.23
CA ALA A 357 5.11 15.22 -16.31
C ALA A 357 4.45 16.27 -17.23
N ILE A 358 4.21 15.89 -18.48
CA ILE A 358 3.41 16.69 -19.42
C ILE A 358 1.95 16.42 -19.11
N THR A 359 1.16 17.46 -18.81
CA THR A 359 -0.23 17.30 -18.40
C THR A 359 -1.21 18.04 -19.30
N GLU A 360 -2.44 17.52 -19.39
CA GLU A 360 -3.54 18.12 -20.13
C GLU A 360 -4.82 17.98 -19.29
N THR A 361 -5.53 19.09 -19.09
CA THR A 361 -6.83 19.12 -18.41
C THR A 361 -7.87 19.67 -19.39
N THR A 362 -8.99 18.96 -19.54
CA THR A 362 -10.11 19.38 -20.37
C THR A 362 -11.43 19.16 -19.62
N ALA A 363 -12.46 19.95 -19.93
CA ALA A 363 -13.78 19.71 -19.39
C ALA A 363 -14.90 20.01 -20.40
N SER A 364 -16.06 19.41 -20.17
CA SER A 364 -17.32 19.71 -20.82
C SER A 364 -18.36 20.05 -19.76
N ILE A 365 -18.95 21.24 -19.86
CA ILE A 365 -19.91 21.77 -18.89
C ILE A 365 -21.25 21.96 -19.61
N GLY A 366 -22.30 21.30 -19.12
CA GLY A 366 -23.63 21.33 -19.74
C GLY A 366 -24.74 21.34 -18.68
N GLY A 367 -25.30 22.52 -18.42
CA GLY A 367 -26.30 22.64 -17.35
C GLY A 367 -25.66 22.38 -15.98
N ALA A 368 -26.15 21.36 -15.27
CA ALA A 368 -25.60 20.90 -13.99
C ALA A 368 -24.58 19.76 -14.14
N ASP A 369 -24.36 19.27 -15.37
CA ASP A 369 -23.43 18.18 -15.62
C ASP A 369 -22.04 18.74 -15.95
N VAL A 370 -21.02 18.19 -15.30
CA VAL A 370 -19.62 18.55 -15.45
C VAL A 370 -18.80 17.28 -15.67
N ASN A 371 -18.16 17.17 -16.83
CA ASN A 371 -17.23 16.08 -17.14
C ASN A 371 -15.82 16.64 -17.29
N ILE A 372 -14.88 16.15 -16.51
CA ILE A 372 -13.50 16.64 -16.45
C ILE A 372 -12.56 15.48 -16.76
N THR A 373 -11.59 15.69 -17.64
CA THR A 373 -10.54 14.72 -17.95
C THR A 373 -9.18 15.35 -17.71
N VAL A 374 -8.38 14.69 -16.87
CA VAL A 374 -6.97 15.00 -16.62
C VAL A 374 -6.11 13.88 -17.19
N LYS A 375 -5.08 14.25 -17.94
CA LYS A 375 -4.08 13.35 -18.48
C LYS A 375 -2.70 13.78 -18.04
N ALA A 376 -1.81 12.81 -17.86
CA ALA A 376 -0.39 13.07 -17.66
C ALA A 376 0.45 12.02 -18.41
N GLN A 377 1.58 12.46 -18.95
CA GLN A 377 2.55 11.61 -19.62
C GLN A 377 3.95 11.88 -19.07
N ARG A 378 4.68 10.82 -18.80
CA ARG A 378 6.06 10.88 -18.30
C ARG A 378 6.97 10.03 -19.18
N SER A 379 8.04 10.65 -19.66
CA SER A 379 9.16 9.98 -20.29
C SER A 379 10.45 10.45 -19.62
N LEU A 380 11.32 9.51 -19.25
CA LEU A 380 12.61 9.77 -18.64
C LEU A 380 13.64 8.77 -19.16
N LYS A 381 14.86 9.25 -19.43
CA LYS A 381 15.99 8.41 -19.82
C LYS A 381 17.29 8.97 -19.23
N ILE A 382 18.00 8.14 -18.48
CA ILE A 382 19.31 8.47 -17.91
C ILE A 382 20.29 7.37 -18.30
N GLU A 383 21.41 7.76 -18.90
CA GLU A 383 22.51 6.85 -19.24
C GLU A 383 23.75 7.24 -18.45
N ALA A 384 24.51 6.25 -17.99
CA ALA A 384 25.76 6.48 -17.28
C ALA A 384 26.78 5.38 -17.53
N THR A 385 28.06 5.73 -17.39
CA THR A 385 29.15 4.77 -17.28
C THR A 385 29.66 4.77 -15.85
N ILE A 386 29.65 3.60 -15.21
CA ILE A 386 30.16 3.36 -13.86
C ILE A 386 31.45 2.57 -13.98
N VAL A 387 32.53 3.04 -13.34
CA VAL A 387 33.81 2.34 -13.30
C VAL A 387 34.15 2.03 -11.85
N SER A 388 34.05 0.75 -11.49
CA SER A 388 34.28 0.30 -10.12
C SER A 388 35.75 0.42 -9.71
N GLY A 389 36.01 0.40 -8.41
CA GLY A 389 37.36 0.37 -7.86
C GLY A 389 38.23 -0.81 -8.36
N SER A 390 37.60 -1.92 -8.75
CA SER A 390 38.25 -3.08 -9.36
C SER A 390 38.58 -2.89 -10.85
N GLY A 391 38.15 -1.79 -11.46
CA GLY A 391 38.36 -1.48 -12.89
C GLY A 391 37.27 -2.03 -13.82
N THR A 392 36.19 -2.59 -13.29
CA THR A 392 35.06 -3.08 -14.08
C THR A 392 34.22 -1.89 -14.55
N THR A 393 33.90 -1.87 -15.84
CA THR A 393 33.01 -0.86 -16.42
C THR A 393 31.59 -1.42 -16.56
N ASN A 394 30.59 -0.66 -16.11
CA ASN A 394 29.17 -0.96 -16.26
C ASN A 394 28.49 0.21 -16.98
N ASN A 395 27.83 -0.06 -18.10
CA ASN A 395 27.02 0.93 -18.81
C ASN A 395 25.56 0.75 -18.42
N VAL A 396 24.98 1.79 -17.83
CA VAL A 396 23.63 1.76 -17.28
C VAL A 396 22.71 2.61 -18.15
N VAL A 397 21.53 2.08 -18.43
CA VAL A 397 20.44 2.80 -19.10
C VAL A 397 19.17 2.59 -18.29
N PHE A 398 18.70 3.66 -17.64
CA PHE A 398 17.46 3.71 -16.90
C PHE A 398 16.40 4.49 -17.71
N GLN A 399 15.22 3.91 -17.87
CA GLN A 399 14.14 4.48 -18.68
C GLN A 399 12.78 4.31 -17.99
N GLN A 400 11.93 5.33 -18.16
CA GLN A 400 10.53 5.30 -17.73
C GLN A 400 9.63 5.84 -18.85
N SER A 401 8.50 5.19 -19.07
CA SER A 401 7.42 5.64 -19.95
C SER A 401 6.10 5.33 -19.27
N MET A 402 5.38 6.36 -18.83
CA MET A 402 4.14 6.22 -18.06
C MET A 402 3.06 7.15 -18.58
N ASP A 403 1.82 6.66 -18.56
CA ASP A 403 0.62 7.34 -19.02
C ASP A 403 -0.45 7.27 -17.94
N PHE A 404 -1.15 8.39 -17.75
CA PHE A 404 -2.25 8.52 -16.81
C PHE A 404 -3.43 9.21 -17.49
N THR A 405 -4.64 8.72 -17.22
CA THR A 405 -5.88 9.42 -17.53
C THR A 405 -6.87 9.22 -16.39
N ASN A 406 -7.52 10.28 -15.97
CA ASN A 406 -8.65 10.24 -15.04
C ASN A 406 -9.77 11.10 -15.62
N THR A 407 -10.93 10.49 -15.83
CA THR A 407 -12.16 11.16 -16.27
C THR A 407 -13.20 11.07 -15.17
N GLN A 408 -13.68 12.22 -14.71
CA GLN A 408 -14.70 12.35 -13.68
C GLN A 408 -15.99 12.88 -14.30
N TYR A 409 -17.09 12.18 -14.07
CA TYR A 409 -18.42 12.59 -14.48
C TYR A 409 -19.23 12.97 -13.25
N TYR A 410 -19.54 14.26 -13.12
CA TYR A 410 -20.50 14.78 -12.16
C TYR A 410 -21.79 15.04 -12.90
N LEU A 411 -22.81 14.21 -12.66
CA LEU A 411 -24.08 14.26 -13.35
C LEU A 411 -25.21 14.55 -12.36
N ASP A 412 -26.26 15.20 -12.83
CA ASP A 412 -27.44 15.54 -12.03
C ASP A 412 -27.04 16.29 -10.75
N ASP A 413 -26.35 17.43 -10.91
CA ASP A 413 -25.87 18.26 -9.80
C ASP A 413 -24.97 17.48 -8.82
N ALA A 414 -24.10 16.63 -9.38
CA ALA A 414 -23.18 15.74 -8.66
C ALA A 414 -23.85 14.67 -7.76
N ASN A 415 -25.16 14.41 -7.93
CA ASN A 415 -25.82 13.25 -7.32
C ASN A 415 -25.26 11.93 -7.86
N THR A 416 -24.80 11.92 -9.10
CA THR A 416 -24.04 10.81 -9.68
C THR A 416 -22.61 11.25 -9.91
N GLN A 417 -21.66 10.48 -9.38
CA GLN A 417 -20.22 10.76 -9.47
C GLN A 417 -19.52 9.49 -9.97
N ASN A 418 -19.01 9.52 -11.19
CA ASN A 418 -18.29 8.39 -11.77
C ASN A 418 -16.83 8.77 -12.01
N VAL A 419 -15.91 7.90 -11.61
CA VAL A 419 -14.47 8.02 -11.88
C VAL A 419 -14.09 6.90 -12.82
N ALA A 420 -13.41 7.25 -13.91
CA ALA A 420 -12.74 6.30 -14.79
C ALA A 420 -11.27 6.71 -14.89
N GLN A 421 -10.40 5.95 -14.23
CA GLN A 421 -8.97 6.19 -14.19
C GLN A 421 -8.20 5.00 -14.76
N ILE A 422 -7.14 5.31 -15.50
CA ILE A 422 -6.15 4.35 -15.96
C ILE A 422 -4.77 4.96 -15.67
N SER A 423 -3.96 4.25 -14.88
CA SER A 423 -2.54 4.55 -14.67
C SER A 423 -1.74 3.37 -15.16
N SER A 424 -0.84 3.58 -16.11
CA SER A 424 -0.05 2.49 -16.71
C SER A 424 1.35 2.95 -17.05
N GLY A 425 2.29 2.02 -17.14
CA GLY A 425 3.63 2.36 -17.57
C GLY A 425 4.62 1.22 -17.55
N SER A 426 5.82 1.54 -18.05
CA SER A 426 6.98 0.66 -18.07
C SER A 426 8.20 1.40 -17.54
N ILE A 427 8.86 0.79 -16.57
CA ILE A 427 10.16 1.19 -16.05
C ILE A 427 11.12 0.06 -16.40
N ILE A 428 12.26 0.39 -17.00
CA ILE A 428 13.29 -0.59 -17.30
C ILE A 428 14.67 0.00 -17.01
N SER A 429 15.48 -0.77 -16.30
CA SER A 429 16.91 -0.50 -16.21
C SER A 429 17.71 -1.65 -16.80
N THR A 430 18.72 -1.32 -17.59
CA THR A 430 19.67 -2.30 -18.11
C THR A 430 21.09 -1.94 -17.70
N HIS A 431 21.85 -2.95 -17.28
CA HIS A 431 23.27 -2.87 -16.98
C HIS A 431 24.01 -3.74 -17.99
N ASN A 432 24.86 -3.13 -18.83
CA ASN A 432 25.51 -3.77 -19.97
C ASN A 432 24.53 -4.52 -20.91
N GLY A 433 23.30 -3.98 -21.06
CA GLY A 433 22.25 -4.55 -21.90
C GLY A 433 21.44 -5.68 -21.27
N VAL A 434 21.73 -6.05 -20.01
CA VAL A 434 20.93 -7.02 -19.24
C VAL A 434 19.92 -6.26 -18.37
N SER A 435 18.64 -6.63 -18.42
CA SER A 435 17.63 -6.03 -17.54
C SER A 435 17.89 -6.42 -16.09
N VAL A 436 17.97 -5.41 -15.23
CA VAL A 436 18.21 -5.55 -13.78
C VAL A 436 17.03 -5.07 -12.93
N LEU A 437 16.22 -4.18 -13.50
CA LEU A 437 14.97 -3.69 -12.94
C LEU A 437 13.95 -3.62 -14.07
N THR A 438 12.75 -4.15 -13.81
CA THR A 438 11.57 -4.02 -14.70
C THR A 438 10.36 -3.74 -13.83
N ASP A 439 9.52 -2.79 -14.22
CA ASP A 439 8.23 -2.55 -13.60
C ASP A 439 7.23 -2.18 -14.70
N ASN A 440 6.44 -3.15 -15.14
CA ASN A 440 5.36 -2.94 -16.09
C ASN A 440 4.04 -3.02 -15.32
N PHE A 441 3.29 -1.93 -15.29
CA PHE A 441 2.06 -1.87 -14.49
C PHE A 441 0.88 -1.31 -15.28
N ASP A 442 -0.31 -1.73 -14.88
CA ASP A 442 -1.61 -1.24 -15.34
C ASP A 442 -2.63 -1.29 -14.19
N TYR A 443 -3.12 -0.12 -13.80
CA TYR A 443 -3.99 0.11 -12.64
C TYR A 443 -5.30 0.80 -13.05
N PRO A 444 -6.22 0.09 -13.71
CA PRO A 444 -7.54 0.62 -13.99
C PRO A 444 -8.35 0.76 -12.69
N LEU A 445 -9.09 1.85 -12.59
CA LEU A 445 -10.00 2.15 -11.48
C LEU A 445 -11.29 2.75 -12.03
N TYR A 446 -12.39 2.05 -11.82
CA TYR A 446 -13.73 2.51 -12.13
C TYR A 446 -14.56 2.56 -10.86
N ILE A 447 -15.12 3.73 -10.57
CA ILE A 447 -16.00 3.94 -9.43
C ILE A 447 -17.28 4.58 -9.94
N ASN A 448 -18.43 4.02 -9.57
CA ASN A 448 -19.71 4.70 -9.72
C ASN A 448 -20.27 4.96 -8.34
N PHE A 449 -20.72 6.19 -8.11
CA PHE A 449 -21.45 6.62 -6.93
C PHE A 449 -22.77 7.23 -7.37
N SER A 450 -23.86 6.85 -6.73
CA SER A 450 -25.19 7.42 -6.98
C SER A 450 -25.91 7.68 -5.66
N ALA A 451 -26.14 8.95 -5.35
CA ALA A 451 -27.03 9.35 -4.28
C ALA A 451 -28.46 8.91 -4.62
N LEU A 452 -29.13 8.24 -3.68
CA LEU A 452 -30.51 7.78 -3.80
C LEU A 452 -31.46 8.71 -3.03
N VAL A 453 -31.05 9.08 -1.82
CA VAL A 453 -31.76 10.01 -0.95
C VAL A 453 -30.70 10.82 -0.22
N ASP A 454 -30.81 12.13 -0.25
CA ASP A 454 -29.99 13.00 0.60
C ASP A 454 -30.85 14.13 1.14
N ASN A 455 -31.11 14.10 2.45
CA ASN A 455 -31.91 15.11 3.16
C ASN A 455 -31.46 15.22 4.62
N ASP A 456 -32.03 16.18 5.36
CA ASP A 456 -31.70 16.49 6.77
C ASP A 456 -31.79 15.30 7.75
N THR A 457 -32.35 14.16 7.36
CA THR A 457 -32.56 12.99 8.23
C THR A 457 -31.97 11.69 7.70
N VAL A 458 -31.76 11.59 6.39
CA VAL A 458 -31.33 10.36 5.73
C VAL A 458 -30.40 10.68 4.57
N THR A 459 -29.23 10.05 4.57
CA THR A 459 -28.36 9.94 3.39
C THR A 459 -28.33 8.48 2.96
N SER A 460 -28.56 8.21 1.69
CA SER A 460 -28.51 6.87 1.11
C SER A 460 -27.90 6.93 -0.26
N TYR A 461 -26.99 6.01 -0.56
CA TYR A 461 -26.32 5.94 -1.85
C TYR A 461 -26.00 4.49 -2.23
N TYR A 462 -25.71 4.31 -3.50
CA TYR A 462 -25.26 3.06 -4.09
C TYR A 462 -23.90 3.27 -4.74
N THR A 463 -23.01 2.29 -4.58
CA THR A 463 -21.64 2.36 -5.09
C THR A 463 -21.27 1.06 -5.79
N THR A 464 -20.49 1.18 -6.87
CA THR A 464 -19.79 0.05 -7.49
C THR A 464 -18.33 0.40 -7.70
N PHE A 465 -17.45 -0.57 -7.49
CA PHE A 465 -16.03 -0.46 -7.74
C PHE A 465 -15.58 -1.59 -8.65
N ASP A 466 -14.71 -1.27 -9.61
CA ASP A 466 -13.99 -2.23 -10.44
C ASP A 466 -12.57 -1.71 -10.58
N HIS A 467 -11.65 -2.31 -9.83
CA HIS A 467 -10.25 -1.92 -9.86
C HIS A 467 -9.36 -3.14 -10.05
N SER A 468 -8.14 -2.89 -10.53
CA SER A 468 -7.17 -3.96 -10.75
C SER A 468 -5.76 -3.49 -10.41
N TYR A 469 -4.98 -4.41 -9.86
CA TYR A 469 -3.54 -4.27 -9.71
C TYR A 469 -2.85 -5.29 -10.63
N ASN A 470 -2.46 -4.86 -11.83
CA ASN A 470 -1.66 -5.67 -12.74
C ASN A 470 -0.22 -5.15 -12.73
N ARG A 471 0.74 -5.99 -12.35
CA ARG A 471 2.14 -5.57 -12.24
C ARG A 471 3.11 -6.72 -12.44
N GLN A 472 3.98 -6.58 -13.44
CA GLN A 472 5.18 -7.40 -13.61
C GLN A 472 6.38 -6.62 -13.08
N LEU A 473 6.98 -7.12 -12.00
CA LEU A 473 8.01 -6.43 -11.24
C LEU A 473 9.26 -7.30 -11.05
N VAL A 474 10.42 -6.73 -11.37
CA VAL A 474 11.74 -7.16 -10.92
C VAL A 474 12.35 -5.94 -10.22
N PRO A 475 12.37 -5.89 -8.87
CA PRO A 475 12.78 -4.67 -8.16
C PRO A 475 14.27 -4.34 -8.27
N ALA A 476 15.10 -5.39 -8.24
CA ALA A 476 16.55 -5.36 -8.35
C ALA A 476 17.04 -6.80 -8.64
N PRO A 477 18.29 -7.02 -9.12
CA PRO A 477 18.81 -8.34 -9.48
C PRO A 477 18.79 -9.40 -8.36
N PHE A 478 18.77 -8.95 -7.11
CA PHE A 478 18.85 -9.79 -5.93
C PHE A 478 17.53 -9.90 -5.16
N ILE A 479 16.48 -9.22 -5.62
CA ILE A 479 15.14 -9.27 -5.02
C ILE A 479 14.26 -10.15 -5.91
N LEU A 480 13.43 -10.98 -5.30
CA LEU A 480 12.48 -11.82 -6.01
C LEU A 480 11.52 -10.95 -6.84
N GLY A 481 11.38 -11.28 -8.12
CA GLY A 481 10.41 -10.63 -8.99
C GLY A 481 9.08 -11.37 -9.00
N SER A 482 8.01 -10.67 -9.35
CA SER A 482 6.65 -11.20 -9.42
C SER A 482 5.91 -10.69 -10.65
N ASP A 483 4.87 -11.42 -11.04
CA ASP A 483 3.84 -11.01 -11.97
C ASP A 483 2.50 -11.24 -11.29
N ILE A 484 1.80 -10.15 -10.97
CA ILE A 484 0.53 -10.14 -10.27
C ILE A 484 -0.54 -9.64 -11.22
N SER A 485 -1.66 -10.37 -11.29
CA SER A 485 -2.91 -9.85 -11.83
C SER A 485 -4.00 -10.01 -10.77
N GLU A 486 -4.55 -8.89 -10.38
CA GLU A 486 -5.60 -8.79 -9.38
C GLU A 486 -6.74 -7.97 -9.96
N ARG A 487 -7.98 -8.41 -9.71
CA ARG A 487 -9.18 -7.62 -9.98
C ARG A 487 -10.16 -7.81 -8.84
N GLN A 488 -10.71 -6.71 -8.37
CA GLN A 488 -11.74 -6.69 -7.35
C GLN A 488 -12.93 -5.88 -7.83
N GLN A 489 -14.09 -6.54 -7.80
CA GLN A 489 -15.37 -5.97 -8.21
C GLN A 489 -16.30 -5.98 -7.02
N THR A 490 -16.79 -4.81 -6.64
CA THR A 490 -17.64 -4.67 -5.46
C THR A 490 -18.86 -3.80 -5.75
N ALA A 491 -19.93 -4.08 -5.01
CA ALA A 491 -21.16 -3.31 -5.10
C ALA A 491 -21.90 -3.31 -3.76
N GLY A 492 -22.50 -2.19 -3.41
CA GLY A 492 -23.21 -2.06 -2.14
C GLY A 492 -24.09 -0.83 -2.07
N TYR A 493 -25.12 -0.88 -1.22
CA TYR A 493 -25.84 0.29 -0.77
C TYR A 493 -25.46 0.61 0.66
N LEU A 494 -25.51 1.89 1.00
CA LEU A 494 -25.36 2.36 2.36
C LEU A 494 -26.43 3.40 2.65
N THR A 495 -27.09 3.27 3.80
CA THR A 495 -28.09 4.20 4.34
C THR A 495 -27.69 4.63 5.73
N LEU A 496 -27.63 5.93 5.95
CA LEU A 496 -27.30 6.59 7.20
C LEU A 496 -28.50 7.41 7.65
N LEU A 497 -28.92 7.17 8.89
CA LEU A 497 -29.93 7.98 9.56
C LEU A 497 -29.24 8.92 10.54
N THR A 498 -29.75 10.14 10.70
CA THR A 498 -29.23 11.10 11.70
C THR A 498 -29.32 10.62 13.15
N THR A 499 -30.02 9.51 13.40
CA THR A 499 -30.04 8.80 14.68
C THR A 499 -28.78 7.95 14.90
N GLY A 500 -27.82 7.94 13.96
CA GLY A 500 -26.64 7.08 13.93
C GLY A 500 -26.92 5.63 13.53
N LEU A 501 -28.13 5.32 13.03
CA LEU A 501 -28.43 3.97 12.56
C LEU A 501 -27.93 3.84 11.12
N VAL A 502 -26.99 2.93 10.92
CA VAL A 502 -26.45 2.60 9.60
C VAL A 502 -27.04 1.27 9.15
N THR A 503 -27.60 1.23 7.94
CA THR A 503 -27.90 -0.04 7.27
C THR A 503 -27.11 -0.07 5.97
N ALA A 504 -26.26 -1.07 5.82
CA ALA A 504 -25.47 -1.23 4.61
C ALA A 504 -25.49 -2.68 4.14
N ASN A 505 -25.22 -2.87 2.86
CA ASN A 505 -24.83 -4.16 2.34
C ASN A 505 -23.67 -4.02 1.37
N GLY A 506 -22.90 -5.09 1.26
CA GLY A 506 -21.80 -5.17 0.32
C GLY A 506 -21.71 -6.57 -0.27
N THR A 507 -21.24 -6.58 -1.51
CA THR A 507 -20.81 -7.76 -2.23
C THR A 507 -19.43 -7.48 -2.79
N SER A 508 -18.56 -8.48 -2.78
CA SER A 508 -17.18 -8.37 -3.27
C SER A 508 -16.82 -9.68 -3.98
N ASN A 509 -16.27 -9.57 -5.18
CA ASN A 509 -15.58 -10.64 -5.89
C ASN A 509 -14.14 -10.20 -6.07
N ASN A 510 -13.19 -11.08 -5.73
CA ASN A 510 -11.77 -10.82 -5.93
C ASN A 510 -11.12 -12.01 -6.61
N THR A 511 -10.58 -11.77 -7.81
CA THR A 511 -9.75 -12.73 -8.54
C THR A 511 -8.29 -12.30 -8.47
N PHE A 512 -7.41 -13.20 -8.09
CA PHE A 512 -5.99 -12.95 -7.90
C PHE A 512 -5.17 -14.08 -8.51
N SER A 513 -4.11 -13.71 -9.24
CA SER A 513 -3.09 -14.64 -9.74
C SER A 513 -1.70 -14.05 -9.52
N TYR A 514 -0.76 -14.92 -9.17
CA TYR A 514 0.63 -14.59 -8.88
C TYR A 514 1.54 -15.66 -9.48
N ILE A 515 2.64 -15.21 -10.09
CA ILE A 515 3.81 -16.05 -10.36
C ILE A 515 5.08 -15.27 -10.04
N ASP A 516 6.07 -15.93 -9.43
CA ASP A 516 7.38 -15.34 -9.19
C ASP A 516 8.46 -15.82 -10.16
N THR A 517 9.61 -15.14 -10.15
CA THR A 517 10.75 -15.51 -11.02
C THR A 517 11.42 -16.83 -10.63
N ARG A 518 11.02 -17.46 -9.52
CA ARG A 518 11.39 -18.84 -9.13
C ARG A 518 10.35 -19.88 -9.57
N GLY A 519 9.24 -19.45 -10.14
CA GLY A 519 8.15 -20.31 -10.62
C GLY A 519 7.14 -20.72 -9.55
N ASN A 520 7.16 -20.10 -8.36
CA ASN A 520 6.06 -20.29 -7.42
C ASN A 520 4.81 -19.62 -7.95
N THR A 521 3.65 -20.22 -7.67
CA THR A 521 2.35 -19.78 -8.18
C THR A 521 1.32 -19.71 -7.06
N TYR A 522 0.39 -18.76 -7.17
CA TYR A 522 -0.78 -18.68 -6.31
C TYR A 522 -1.94 -18.08 -7.08
N ASP A 523 -3.10 -18.73 -7.00
CA ASP A 523 -4.35 -18.22 -7.54
C ASP A 523 -5.42 -18.28 -6.45
N ARG A 524 -6.28 -17.26 -6.37
CA ARG A 524 -7.47 -17.24 -5.52
C ARG A 524 -8.64 -16.56 -6.20
N ASP A 525 -9.80 -17.18 -6.15
CA ASP A 525 -11.09 -16.57 -6.49
C ASP A 525 -11.99 -16.67 -5.27
N VAL A 526 -12.43 -15.53 -4.76
CA VAL A 526 -13.18 -15.45 -3.51
C VAL A 526 -14.31 -14.44 -3.62
N ASN A 527 -15.48 -14.84 -3.11
CA ASN A 527 -16.68 -14.02 -3.08
C ASN A 527 -17.16 -13.81 -1.65
N ALA A 528 -17.57 -12.58 -1.35
CA ALA A 528 -18.27 -12.23 -0.14
C ALA A 528 -19.62 -11.56 -0.44
N ALA A 529 -20.59 -11.83 0.40
CA ALA A 529 -21.85 -11.09 0.44
C ALA A 529 -22.32 -10.98 1.89
N TYR A 530 -22.67 -9.77 2.32
CA TYR A 530 -23.17 -9.51 3.68
C TYR A 530 -22.23 -10.04 4.78
N ASP A 531 -20.94 -9.71 4.68
CA ASP A 531 -19.88 -10.15 5.59
C ASP A 531 -19.62 -11.68 5.63
N VAL A 532 -20.22 -12.44 4.71
CA VAL A 532 -20.07 -13.89 4.62
C VAL A 532 -19.31 -14.27 3.36
N ILE A 533 -18.26 -15.08 3.50
CA ILE A 533 -17.61 -15.75 2.37
C ILE A 533 -18.58 -16.77 1.76
N THR A 534 -18.94 -16.55 0.51
CA THR A 534 -19.90 -17.38 -0.24
C THR A 534 -19.23 -18.35 -1.22
N TYR A 535 -17.98 -18.08 -1.58
CA TYR A 535 -17.12 -18.91 -2.42
C TYR A 535 -15.66 -18.57 -2.13
N ASP A 536 -14.79 -19.58 -2.10
CA ASP A 536 -13.33 -19.41 -1.93
C ASP A 536 -12.64 -20.64 -2.55
N GLU A 537 -11.88 -20.41 -3.60
CA GLU A 537 -11.05 -21.41 -4.25
C GLU A 537 -9.61 -20.89 -4.33
N GLN A 538 -8.65 -21.72 -3.89
CA GLN A 538 -7.22 -21.41 -3.97
C GLN A 538 -6.48 -22.51 -4.70
N SER A 539 -5.49 -22.14 -5.50
CA SER A 539 -4.61 -23.07 -6.21
C SER A 539 -3.19 -22.51 -6.40
N GLY A 540 -2.31 -23.29 -7.01
CA GLY A 540 -0.89 -22.95 -7.15
C GLY A 540 0.01 -23.60 -6.10
N SER A 541 1.32 -23.43 -6.25
CA SER A 541 2.34 -24.05 -5.38
C SER A 541 2.39 -23.48 -3.97
N LEU A 542 1.90 -22.25 -3.77
CA LEU A 542 1.86 -21.57 -2.47
C LEU A 542 0.51 -21.71 -1.76
N ALA A 543 -0.50 -22.29 -2.40
CA ALA A 543 -1.82 -22.44 -1.80
C ALA A 543 -1.78 -23.31 -0.54
N THR A 544 -2.48 -22.87 0.50
CA THR A 544 -2.60 -23.61 1.75
C THR A 544 -3.83 -24.53 1.72
N THR A 545 -3.65 -25.77 2.20
CA THR A 545 -4.74 -26.75 2.35
C THR A 545 -4.71 -27.35 3.76
N PRO A 546 -5.82 -27.37 4.52
CA PRO A 546 -7.16 -26.89 4.17
C PRO A 546 -7.27 -25.36 4.15
N LEU A 547 -8.25 -24.84 3.40
CA LEU A 547 -8.60 -23.42 3.39
C LEU A 547 -8.96 -22.93 4.81
N PRO A 548 -8.71 -21.65 5.13
CA PRO A 548 -9.21 -21.06 6.37
C PRO A 548 -10.73 -21.24 6.46
N THR A 549 -11.22 -21.70 7.62
CA THR A 549 -12.66 -21.79 7.85
C THR A 549 -13.17 -20.43 8.30
N PHE A 550 -14.02 -19.81 7.49
CA PHE A 550 -14.64 -18.53 7.83
C PHE A 550 -15.93 -18.75 8.64
N PRO A 551 -16.11 -18.03 9.76
CA PRO A 551 -17.40 -17.85 10.43
C PRO A 551 -18.57 -17.55 9.47
N LEU A 552 -19.78 -17.95 9.85
CA LEU A 552 -20.98 -17.27 9.35
C LEU A 552 -21.15 -16.00 10.20
N ALA A 553 -21.02 -14.82 9.59
CA ALA A 553 -21.27 -13.55 10.26
C ALA A 553 -22.73 -13.44 10.75
N SER A 554 -22.95 -12.70 11.84
CA SER A 554 -24.27 -12.41 12.40
C SER A 554 -24.98 -11.31 11.59
N ASN A 555 -26.32 -11.27 11.62
CA ASN A 555 -27.11 -10.33 10.83
C ASN A 555 -26.92 -8.86 11.28
N ALA A 556 -26.83 -7.96 10.29
CA ALA A 556 -26.99 -6.50 10.35
C ALA A 556 -26.19 -5.81 11.45
N GLN A 557 -24.99 -5.35 11.10
CA GLN A 557 -24.08 -4.71 12.03
C GLN A 557 -24.11 -3.18 11.93
N PHE A 558 -23.82 -2.55 13.06
CA PHE A 558 -23.55 -1.13 13.16
C PHE A 558 -22.20 -0.84 12.50
N ILE A 559 -22.20 -0.11 11.39
CA ILE A 559 -20.99 0.33 10.68
C ILE A 559 -20.72 1.78 11.09
N PRO A 560 -19.44 2.20 11.28
CA PRO A 560 -19.10 3.62 11.36
C PRO A 560 -19.68 4.41 10.16
N GLY A 561 -19.85 5.72 10.31
CA GLY A 561 -20.17 6.58 9.17
C GLY A 561 -19.11 6.43 8.06
N ALA A 562 -19.51 6.45 6.80
CA ALA A 562 -18.54 6.37 5.70
C ALA A 562 -17.83 7.72 5.51
N ARG A 563 -16.53 7.68 5.18
CA ARG A 563 -15.80 8.85 4.67
C ARG A 563 -16.01 8.96 3.16
N LEU A 564 -16.46 10.11 2.69
CA LEU A 564 -16.70 10.40 1.29
C LEU A 564 -15.73 11.48 0.76
N PRO A 565 -15.52 11.55 -0.57
CA PRO A 565 -14.75 12.61 -1.20
C PRO A 565 -15.25 14.02 -0.79
N GLY A 566 -14.32 14.97 -0.69
CA GLY A 566 -14.60 16.35 -0.29
C GLY A 566 -14.76 16.56 1.22
N GLY A 567 -14.29 15.62 2.05
CA GLY A 567 -14.36 15.72 3.52
C GLY A 567 -15.76 15.51 4.07
N ARG A 568 -16.68 15.00 3.24
CA ARG A 568 -18.03 14.66 3.66
C ARG A 568 -17.96 13.45 4.59
N VAL A 569 -18.29 13.68 5.85
CA VAL A 569 -18.53 12.61 6.83
C VAL A 569 -20.03 12.48 6.95
N CYS A 570 -20.55 11.31 6.59
CA CYS A 570 -21.96 11.06 6.80
C CYS A 570 -22.15 10.56 8.25
N ALA A 571 -22.93 11.31 9.03
CA ALA A 571 -23.11 11.14 10.48
C ALA A 571 -23.97 9.93 10.87
#